data_AF-A0A6B3NNF7-F1
#
_entry.id   AF-A0A6B3NNF7-F1
#
_cell.length_a   1.000
_cell.length_b   1.000
_cell.length_c   1.000
_cell.angle_alpha   90.00
_cell.angle_beta   90.00
_cell.angle_gamma   90.00
#
_symmetry.space_group_name_H-M   'P 1'
#
loop_
_entity.id
_entity.type
_entity.pdbx_description
1 polymer ?
#
loop_
_entity_poly.entity_id
_entity_poly.type
_entity_poly.pdbx_seq_one_letter_code
_entity_poly.pdbx_strand_id
1 'polypeptide(L)'
;MHIKLKTKVLLLAVLPVLVFALVISGAADRILRQLAESEVTETRERLVEESRQNLEHYIQIGMGSVQHLYDAASPGDTASRAQAVAILSKIKYGKDGYFFGHDSKIVRVFRGDSPVDVGNNLSERRDPNGVYVNRELVRVAKDGSHYVNYSSPLPGNESVLVPKLAYNLYLPKWDMALGTAVNLDNIELRIQQLRADIDQRIASILTSILAIAAVLLVCLGIAGLMLSNTLLRPLQLMKDNLDDIAAGEGDLTRRLPAGPDELGQLAGSFNRFVEKIQGLVRQVVELSGQLSIQVQAVESQSRRSETAMEQQRHETVQVATAINEMSAAAQEVAHSAQNAANAAQQTDSQGQQAKQVVDGSIQRIHALVEDIRGSETSLDSLQQDVQSIVGVLGVIRSIAEQTNLLALNAAIEAARAGEAGRGFA
;
A
#
# COMPACT_ATOMS: atom_id res chain seq x y z
N MET A 1 -16.66 19.47 -1.86
CA MET A 1 -15.81 19.52 -0.65
C MET A 1 -15.49 18.10 -0.21
N HIS A 2 -14.26 17.61 -0.42
CA HIS A 2 -13.90 16.25 -0.01
C HIS A 2 -13.58 16.22 1.49
N ILE A 3 -14.53 15.71 2.27
CA ILE A 3 -14.37 15.53 3.72
C ILE A 3 -13.39 14.37 3.96
N LYS A 4 -12.35 14.60 4.78
CA LYS A 4 -11.38 13.57 5.17
C LYS A 4 -12.09 12.40 5.86
N LEU A 5 -11.61 11.17 5.66
CA LEU A 5 -12.23 9.95 6.21
C LEU A 5 -12.39 10.02 7.74
N LYS A 6 -11.39 10.57 8.45
CA LYS A 6 -11.44 10.83 9.91
C LYS A 6 -12.66 11.67 10.31
N THR A 7 -12.92 12.75 9.58
CA THR A 7 -14.04 13.65 9.84
C THR A 7 -15.37 12.98 9.53
N LYS A 8 -15.44 12.14 8.48
CA LYS A 8 -16.65 11.34 8.18
C LYS A 8 -16.99 10.38 9.31
N VAL A 9 -16.00 9.65 9.84
CA VAL A 9 -16.19 8.71 10.95
C VAL A 9 -16.67 9.43 12.21
N LEU A 10 -16.06 10.57 12.56
CA LEU A 10 -16.48 11.38 13.71
C LEU A 10 -17.90 11.93 13.53
N LEU A 11 -18.24 12.45 12.35
CA LEU A 11 -19.58 12.95 12.07
C LEU A 11 -20.64 11.84 12.14
N LEU A 12 -20.32 10.64 11.65
CA LEU A 12 -21.23 9.49 11.70
C LEU A 12 -21.51 9.03 13.14
N ALA A 13 -20.55 9.22 14.06
CA ALA A 13 -20.74 8.88 15.47
C ALA A 13 -21.46 9.98 16.26
N VAL A 14 -21.13 11.25 16.02
CA VAL A 14 -21.60 12.39 16.83
C VAL A 14 -22.98 12.89 16.39
N LEU A 15 -23.23 12.99 15.09
CA LEU A 15 -24.45 13.60 14.56
C LEU A 15 -25.72 12.83 14.98
N PRO A 16 -25.79 11.49 14.91
CA PRO A 16 -26.99 10.77 15.32
C PRO A 16 -27.30 10.98 16.80
N VAL A 17 -26.29 11.03 17.66
CA VAL A 17 -26.50 11.24 19.10
C VAL A 17 -27.05 12.62 19.40
N LEU A 18 -26.55 13.67 18.73
CA LEU A 18 -27.11 15.02 18.87
C LEU A 18 -28.57 15.09 18.39
N VAL A 19 -28.87 14.48 17.25
CA VAL A 19 -30.24 14.45 16.70
C VAL A 19 -31.16 13.67 17.64
N PHE A 20 -30.76 12.49 18.10
CA PHE A 20 -31.56 11.70 19.04
C PHE A 20 -31.75 12.41 20.37
N ALA A 21 -30.71 13.03 20.93
CA ALA A 21 -30.82 13.79 22.17
C ALA A 21 -31.82 14.95 22.04
N LEU A 22 -31.78 15.68 20.92
CA LEU A 22 -32.71 16.79 20.66
C LEU A 22 -34.15 16.29 20.46
N VAL A 23 -34.34 15.22 19.68
CA VAL A 23 -35.66 14.63 19.44
C VAL A 23 -36.25 14.05 20.72
N ILE A 24 -35.48 13.26 21.47
CA ILE A 24 -35.92 12.66 22.74
C ILE A 24 -36.21 13.74 23.78
N SER A 25 -35.33 14.74 23.92
CA SER A 25 -35.55 15.84 24.86
C SER A 25 -36.81 16.65 24.53
N GLY A 26 -37.02 16.98 23.24
CA GLY A 26 -38.22 17.70 22.81
C GLY A 26 -39.51 16.88 22.95
N ALA A 27 -39.46 15.58 22.65
CA ALA A 27 -40.59 14.68 22.84
C ALA A 27 -40.92 14.49 24.33
N ALA A 28 -39.90 14.31 25.18
CA ALA A 28 -40.05 14.17 26.62
C ALA A 28 -40.65 15.43 27.24
N ASP A 29 -40.18 16.63 26.88
CA ASP A 29 -40.74 17.89 27.38
C ASP A 29 -42.24 18.00 27.04
N ARG A 30 -42.64 17.71 25.79
CA ARG A 30 -44.05 17.73 25.39
C ARG A 30 -44.91 16.74 26.18
N ILE A 31 -44.47 15.48 26.28
CA ILE A 31 -45.23 14.42 26.96
C ILE A 31 -45.35 14.74 28.45
N LEU A 32 -44.26 15.15 29.09
CA LEU A 32 -44.24 15.46 30.52
C LEU A 32 -45.12 16.67 30.86
N ARG A 33 -45.13 17.72 30.02
CA ARG A 33 -46.03 18.87 30.21
C ARG A 33 -47.49 18.50 30.05
N GLN A 34 -47.82 17.65 29.07
CA GLN A 34 -49.19 17.19 28.87
C GLN A 34 -49.67 16.35 30.07
N LEU A 35 -48.82 15.45 30.58
CA LEU A 35 -49.09 14.70 31.81
C LEU A 35 -49.26 15.61 33.02
N ALA A 36 -48.39 16.62 33.17
CA ALA A 36 -48.45 17.61 34.25
C ALA A 36 -49.78 18.37 34.26
N GLU A 37 -50.23 18.85 33.10
CA GLU A 37 -51.50 19.56 32.98
C GLU A 37 -52.70 18.67 33.33
N SER A 38 -52.66 17.40 32.91
CA SER A 38 -53.68 16.41 33.26
C SER A 38 -53.72 16.15 34.76
N GLU A 39 -52.57 15.89 35.38
CA GLU A 39 -52.46 15.61 36.82
C GLU A 39 -52.93 16.80 37.68
N VAL A 40 -52.58 18.02 37.27
CA VAL A 40 -53.03 19.24 37.94
C VAL A 40 -54.54 19.43 37.81
N THR A 41 -55.11 19.17 36.63
CA THR A 41 -56.55 19.33 36.39
C THR A 41 -57.34 18.30 37.21
N GLU A 42 -56.95 17.03 37.14
CA GLU A 42 -57.59 15.94 37.90
C GLU A 42 -57.49 16.16 39.41
N THR A 43 -56.33 16.59 39.89
CA THR A 43 -56.15 16.90 41.32
C THR A 43 -57.01 18.07 41.75
N ARG A 44 -57.13 19.14 40.94
CA ARG A 44 -57.99 20.28 41.24
C ARG A 44 -59.45 19.86 41.28
N GLU A 45 -59.93 19.13 40.28
CA GLU A 45 -61.31 18.64 40.22
C GLU A 45 -61.65 17.78 41.44
N ARG A 46 -60.77 16.84 41.81
CA ARG A 46 -60.94 16.00 43.00
C ARG A 46 -61.05 16.83 44.29
N LEU A 47 -60.17 17.82 44.48
CA LEU A 47 -60.19 18.67 45.69
C LEU A 47 -61.42 19.58 45.76
N VAL A 48 -61.90 20.08 44.62
CA VAL A 48 -63.14 20.86 44.53
C VAL A 48 -64.35 19.97 44.81
N GLU A 49 -64.37 18.74 44.30
CA GLU A 49 -65.45 17.79 44.55
C GLU A 49 -65.49 17.35 46.03
N GLU A 50 -64.34 17.13 46.65
CA GLU A 50 -64.24 16.90 48.10
C GLU A 50 -64.81 18.11 48.89
N SER A 51 -64.53 19.33 48.43
CA SER A 51 -65.09 20.55 49.03
C SER A 51 -66.61 20.63 48.89
N ARG A 52 -67.17 20.21 47.74
CA ARG A 52 -68.62 20.10 47.53
C ARG A 52 -69.26 19.12 48.50
N GLN A 53 -68.71 17.91 48.58
CA GLN A 53 -69.20 16.88 49.51
C GLN A 53 -69.15 17.33 50.97
N ASN A 54 -68.08 18.02 51.37
CA ASN A 54 -67.97 18.59 52.71
C ASN A 54 -69.05 19.64 52.99
N LEU A 55 -69.33 20.53 52.04
CA LEU A 55 -70.40 21.54 52.17
C LEU A 55 -71.78 20.89 52.31
N GLU A 56 -72.07 19.85 51.53
CA GLU A 56 -73.31 19.07 51.66
C GLU A 56 -73.43 18.44 53.04
N HIS A 57 -72.37 17.79 53.54
CA HIS A 57 -72.35 17.20 54.88
C HIS A 57 -72.56 18.27 55.97
N TYR A 58 -71.92 19.43 55.84
CA TYR A 58 -72.13 20.52 56.79
C TYR A 58 -73.59 20.98 56.79
N ILE A 59 -74.20 21.18 55.63
CA ILE A 59 -75.61 21.59 55.56
C ILE A 59 -76.54 20.50 56.10
N GLN A 60 -76.26 19.23 55.84
CA GLN A 60 -77.03 18.12 56.43
C GLN A 60 -76.93 18.10 57.97
N ILE A 61 -75.74 18.32 58.54
CA ILE A 61 -75.55 18.43 59.99
C ILE A 61 -76.31 19.65 60.55
N GLY A 62 -76.19 20.79 59.88
CA GLY A 62 -76.90 22.02 60.24
C GLY A 62 -78.41 21.81 60.22
N MET A 63 -78.94 21.26 59.13
CA MET A 63 -80.35 20.94 58.99
C MET A 63 -80.81 19.92 60.02
N GLY A 64 -80.06 18.84 60.25
CA GLY A 64 -80.37 17.84 61.27
C GLY A 64 -80.55 18.44 62.67
N SER A 65 -79.77 19.47 63.02
CA SER A 65 -79.90 20.17 64.31
C SER A 65 -81.21 20.96 64.48
N VAL A 66 -81.82 21.39 63.37
CA VAL A 66 -83.04 22.22 63.36
C VAL A 66 -84.23 21.53 62.69
N GLN A 67 -84.08 20.28 62.24
CA GLN A 67 -85.08 19.57 61.44
C GLN A 67 -86.42 19.47 62.14
N HIS A 68 -86.42 19.15 63.44
CA HIS A 68 -87.63 19.07 64.26
C HIS A 68 -88.40 20.39 64.32
N LEU A 69 -87.70 21.53 64.33
CA LEU A 69 -88.32 22.86 64.29
C LEU A 69 -88.92 23.14 62.91
N TYR A 70 -88.22 22.74 61.85
CA TYR A 70 -88.66 22.93 60.47
C TYR A 70 -89.90 22.09 60.13
N ASP A 71 -89.93 20.84 60.60
CA ASP A 71 -91.03 19.91 60.34
C ASP A 71 -92.32 20.39 61.03
N ALA A 72 -92.21 20.87 62.28
CA ALA A 72 -93.32 21.42 63.05
C ALA A 72 -93.80 22.81 62.58
N ALA A 73 -92.97 23.56 61.85
CA ALA A 73 -93.29 24.91 61.40
C ALA A 73 -94.41 24.94 60.34
N SER A 74 -95.29 25.95 60.45
CA SER A 74 -96.19 26.36 59.37
C SER A 74 -95.49 27.31 58.39
N PRO A 75 -95.95 27.44 57.13
CA PRO A 75 -95.40 28.43 56.20
C PRO A 75 -95.48 29.86 56.78
N GLY A 76 -94.34 30.54 56.84
CA GLY A 76 -94.22 31.89 57.40
C GLY A 76 -93.97 31.94 58.91
N ASP A 77 -93.72 30.82 59.59
CA ASP A 77 -93.47 30.80 61.04
C ASP A 77 -92.10 31.43 61.39
N THR A 78 -92.12 32.71 61.72
CA THR A 78 -90.93 33.48 62.10
C THR A 78 -90.38 33.11 63.48
N ALA A 79 -91.20 32.58 64.39
CA ALA A 79 -90.76 32.24 65.75
C ALA A 79 -89.89 30.98 65.75
N SER A 80 -90.33 29.92 65.06
CA SER A 80 -89.54 28.70 64.83
C SER A 80 -88.25 29.01 64.05
N ARG A 81 -88.30 29.91 63.06
CA ARG A 81 -87.13 30.38 62.31
C ARG A 81 -86.11 31.05 63.22
N ALA A 82 -86.54 31.93 64.14
CA ALA A 82 -85.65 32.58 65.09
C ALA A 82 -84.95 31.57 66.03
N GLN A 83 -85.67 30.52 66.47
CA GLN A 83 -85.09 29.43 67.25
C GLN A 83 -84.05 28.64 66.45
N ALA A 84 -84.36 28.29 65.20
CA ALA A 84 -83.44 27.60 64.30
C ALA A 84 -82.16 28.44 64.04
N VAL A 85 -82.32 29.74 63.82
CA VAL A 85 -81.20 30.69 63.67
C VAL A 85 -80.34 30.72 64.94
N ALA A 86 -80.92 30.71 66.13
CA ALA A 86 -80.18 30.70 67.39
C ALA A 86 -79.32 29.42 67.59
N ILE A 87 -79.73 28.30 66.98
CA ILE A 87 -78.96 27.05 66.96
C ILE A 87 -77.87 27.13 65.87
N LEU A 88 -78.26 27.40 64.62
CA LEU A 88 -77.37 27.42 63.46
C LEU A 88 -76.25 28.45 63.58
N SER A 89 -76.52 29.61 64.17
CA SER A 89 -75.53 30.68 64.41
C SER A 89 -74.35 30.24 65.27
N LYS A 90 -74.58 29.29 66.19
CA LYS A 90 -73.56 28.80 67.13
C LYS A 90 -72.73 27.64 66.56
N ILE A 91 -73.14 27.03 65.46
CA ILE A 91 -72.41 25.90 64.86
C ILE A 91 -71.22 26.44 64.05
N LYS A 92 -70.03 25.94 64.39
CA LYS A 92 -68.75 26.23 63.72
C LYS A 92 -68.09 24.92 63.34
N TYR A 93 -67.34 24.91 62.24
CA TYR A 93 -66.58 23.73 61.78
C TYR A 93 -65.38 24.16 60.95
N GLY A 94 -64.42 23.24 60.83
CA GLY A 94 -63.12 23.56 60.24
C GLY A 94 -62.45 24.72 60.99
N LYS A 95 -61.67 25.52 60.28
CA LYS A 95 -60.98 26.67 60.84
C LYS A 95 -61.89 27.90 60.98
N ASP A 96 -62.64 28.19 59.92
CA ASP A 96 -63.42 29.44 59.77
C ASP A 96 -64.85 29.20 59.24
N GLY A 97 -65.36 27.96 59.27
CA GLY A 97 -66.65 27.58 58.72
C GLY A 97 -67.83 27.98 59.62
N TYR A 98 -68.89 28.52 59.02
CA TYR A 98 -70.12 28.92 59.69
C TYR A 98 -71.30 28.90 58.73
N PHE A 99 -72.52 28.81 59.27
CA PHE A 99 -73.75 28.95 58.48
C PHE A 99 -74.18 30.41 58.37
N PHE A 100 -74.83 30.74 57.26
CA PHE A 100 -75.48 32.02 57.05
C PHE A 100 -76.84 31.82 56.40
N GLY A 101 -77.71 32.82 56.54
CA GLY A 101 -79.05 32.79 55.97
C GLY A 101 -79.43 34.10 55.30
N HIS A 102 -80.18 34.01 54.19
CA HIS A 102 -80.83 35.14 53.53
C HIS A 102 -82.28 34.83 53.22
N ASP A 103 -83.16 35.83 53.26
CA ASP A 103 -84.55 35.66 52.83
C ASP A 103 -84.73 35.83 51.31
N SER A 104 -85.96 35.62 50.81
CA SER A 104 -86.28 35.81 49.39
C SER A 104 -86.01 37.21 48.85
N LYS A 105 -85.94 38.23 49.72
CA LYS A 105 -85.65 39.63 49.38
C LYS A 105 -84.15 39.95 49.49
N ILE A 106 -83.31 38.94 49.70
CA ILE A 106 -81.85 39.06 49.85
C ILE A 106 -81.47 39.83 51.12
N VAL A 107 -82.34 39.84 52.13
CA VAL A 107 -82.02 40.37 53.46
C VAL A 107 -81.28 39.30 54.25
N ARG A 108 -80.17 39.67 54.88
CA ARG A 108 -79.40 38.76 55.74
C ARG A 108 -80.21 38.41 56.98
N VAL A 109 -80.53 37.13 57.16
CA VAL A 109 -81.21 36.61 58.36
C VAL A 109 -80.21 36.37 59.48
N PHE A 110 -79.05 35.76 59.18
CA PHE A 110 -77.96 35.56 60.14
C PHE A 110 -76.63 35.25 59.44
N ARG A 111 -75.51 35.36 60.18
CA ARG A 111 -74.16 35.06 59.69
C ARG A 111 -73.30 34.52 60.84
N GLY A 112 -73.37 33.21 61.09
CA GLY A 112 -72.81 32.63 62.31
C GLY A 112 -73.32 33.38 63.53
N ASP A 113 -72.42 33.66 64.47
CA ASP A 113 -72.60 34.48 65.67
C ASP A 113 -72.33 35.98 65.43
N SER A 114 -72.00 36.38 64.20
CA SER A 114 -71.69 37.76 63.85
C SER A 114 -72.96 38.57 63.57
N PRO A 115 -73.12 39.76 64.16
CA PRO A 115 -74.25 40.65 63.86
C PRO A 115 -74.06 41.41 62.52
N VAL A 116 -72.92 41.24 61.85
CA VAL A 116 -72.57 42.00 60.64
C VAL A 116 -73.56 41.73 59.52
N ASP A 117 -74.09 42.80 58.95
CA ASP A 117 -75.06 42.85 57.86
C ASP A 117 -76.44 42.25 58.16
N VAL A 118 -76.71 41.75 59.38
CA VAL A 118 -78.01 41.15 59.72
C VAL A 118 -79.11 42.20 59.63
N GLY A 119 -80.20 41.89 58.91
CA GLY A 119 -81.31 42.80 58.63
C GLY A 119 -81.08 43.73 57.43
N ASN A 120 -79.88 43.79 56.86
CA ASN A 120 -79.60 44.61 55.68
C ASN A 120 -79.95 43.88 54.39
N ASN A 121 -80.49 44.61 53.41
CA ASN A 121 -80.66 44.11 52.05
C ASN A 121 -79.30 44.09 51.33
N LEU A 122 -78.87 42.92 50.89
CA LEU A 122 -77.57 42.72 50.25
C LEU A 122 -77.67 42.43 48.75
N SER A 123 -78.81 42.76 48.13
CA SER A 123 -79.09 42.45 46.73
C SER A 123 -78.13 43.16 45.76
N GLU A 124 -77.68 44.37 46.06
CA GLU A 124 -76.77 45.13 45.19
C GLU A 124 -75.27 44.86 45.48
N ARG A 125 -74.95 44.03 46.47
CA ARG A 125 -73.55 43.73 46.82
C ARG A 125 -72.91 42.85 45.74
N ARG A 126 -71.81 43.34 45.18
CA ARG A 126 -71.00 42.65 44.17
C ARG A 126 -69.68 42.16 44.75
N ASP A 127 -69.18 41.05 44.22
CA ASP A 127 -67.77 40.71 44.35
C ASP A 127 -66.92 41.48 43.33
N PRO A 128 -65.58 41.41 43.42
CA PRO A 128 -64.67 42.07 42.48
C PRO A 128 -64.76 41.58 41.04
N ASN A 129 -65.38 40.42 40.80
CA ASN A 129 -65.65 39.90 39.46
C ASN A 129 -67.03 40.37 38.94
N GLY A 130 -67.73 41.23 39.69
CA GLY A 130 -69.03 41.78 39.32
C GLY A 130 -70.23 40.89 39.67
N VAL A 131 -70.02 39.76 40.34
CA VAL A 131 -71.06 38.79 40.70
C VAL A 131 -71.89 39.34 41.86
N TYR A 132 -73.21 39.37 41.69
CA TYR A 132 -74.15 39.71 42.76
C TYR A 132 -74.29 38.56 43.77
N VAL A 133 -73.27 38.39 44.61
CA VAL A 133 -73.07 37.20 45.46
C VAL A 133 -74.34 36.76 46.18
N ASN A 134 -75.03 37.67 46.88
CA ASN A 134 -76.19 37.30 47.69
C ASN A 134 -77.44 37.00 46.85
N ARG A 135 -77.56 37.57 45.64
CA ARG A 135 -78.61 37.18 44.68
C ARG A 135 -78.37 35.76 44.21
N GLU A 136 -77.13 35.45 43.86
CA GLU A 136 -76.73 34.13 43.39
C GLU A 136 -76.91 33.08 44.50
N LEU A 137 -76.50 33.36 45.74
CA LEU A 137 -76.72 32.46 46.88
C LEU A 137 -78.20 32.07 47.06
N VAL A 138 -79.12 33.04 46.96
CA VAL A 138 -80.56 32.78 47.07
C VAL A 138 -81.12 32.12 45.81
N ARG A 139 -80.62 32.47 44.62
CA ARG A 139 -81.01 31.87 43.35
C ARG A 139 -80.69 30.37 43.32
N VAL A 140 -79.43 30.00 43.60
CA VAL A 140 -78.96 28.60 43.58
C VAL A 140 -79.65 27.75 44.65
N ALA A 141 -80.08 28.38 45.75
CA ALA A 141 -80.89 27.72 46.76
C ALA A 141 -82.29 27.36 46.25
N LYS A 142 -82.90 28.24 45.43
CA LYS A 142 -84.28 28.12 44.95
C LYS A 142 -84.42 27.24 43.71
N ASP A 143 -83.46 27.30 42.78
CA ASP A 143 -83.50 26.53 41.54
C ASP A 143 -82.92 25.11 41.66
N GLY A 144 -82.33 24.79 42.82
CA GLY A 144 -81.78 23.47 43.11
C GLY A 144 -80.39 23.23 42.52
N SER A 145 -79.71 24.24 41.98
CA SER A 145 -78.31 24.09 41.57
C SER A 145 -77.34 24.06 42.76
N HIS A 146 -77.78 24.60 43.91
CA HIS A 146 -77.15 24.63 45.24
C HIS A 146 -75.81 25.34 45.37
N TYR A 147 -74.96 25.29 44.35
CA TYR A 147 -73.58 25.74 44.39
C TYR A 147 -73.38 27.10 43.73
N VAL A 148 -72.57 27.95 44.36
CA VAL A 148 -72.06 29.18 43.74
C VAL A 148 -70.59 29.39 44.07
N ASN A 149 -69.83 29.77 43.04
CA ASN A 149 -68.46 30.26 43.17
C ASN A 149 -68.47 31.78 43.23
N TYR A 150 -67.74 32.35 44.19
CA TYR A 150 -67.62 33.80 44.34
C TYR A 150 -66.31 34.17 45.02
N SER A 151 -65.87 35.41 44.87
CA SER A 151 -64.71 35.93 45.61
C SER A 151 -65.15 36.71 46.84
N SER A 152 -64.42 36.53 47.94
CA SER A 152 -64.72 37.23 49.19
C SER A 152 -63.42 37.56 49.92
N PRO A 153 -63.37 38.68 50.66
CA PRO A 153 -62.19 38.99 51.45
C PRO A 153 -61.90 37.90 52.49
N LEU A 154 -60.61 37.63 52.71
CA LEU A 154 -60.15 36.69 53.71
C LEU A 154 -60.49 37.20 55.11
N PRO A 155 -61.04 36.37 56.01
CA PRO A 155 -61.28 36.77 57.40
C PRO A 155 -59.99 37.32 58.05
N GLY A 156 -60.03 38.56 58.54
CA GLY A 156 -58.88 39.23 59.16
C GLY A 156 -57.98 40.04 58.21
N ASN A 157 -58.16 39.94 56.88
CA ASN A 157 -57.48 40.81 55.92
C ASN A 157 -58.37 41.10 54.70
N GLU A 158 -59.03 42.26 54.72
CA GLU A 158 -60.01 42.64 53.69
C GLU A 158 -59.38 43.00 52.33
N SER A 159 -58.06 43.17 52.28
CA SER A 159 -57.34 43.48 51.03
C SER A 159 -57.04 42.24 50.19
N VAL A 160 -57.15 41.03 50.77
CA VAL A 160 -56.88 39.76 50.08
C VAL A 160 -58.19 39.07 49.77
N LEU A 161 -58.45 38.86 48.49
CA LEU A 161 -59.63 38.17 47.99
C LEU A 161 -59.31 36.70 47.78
N VAL A 162 -60.15 35.84 48.33
CA VAL A 162 -60.04 34.39 48.14
C VAL A 162 -61.26 33.84 47.39
N PRO A 163 -61.05 32.89 46.46
CA PRO A 163 -62.16 32.16 45.86
C PRO A 163 -62.86 31.32 46.93
N LYS A 164 -64.19 31.33 46.91
CA LYS A 164 -65.05 30.54 47.80
C LYS A 164 -66.05 29.75 46.97
N LEU A 165 -66.37 28.58 47.49
CA LEU A 165 -67.49 27.76 47.04
C LEU A 165 -68.52 27.74 48.16
N ALA A 166 -69.78 28.08 47.84
CA ALA A 166 -70.90 27.96 48.76
C ALA A 166 -71.89 26.90 48.30
N TYR A 167 -72.53 26.24 49.26
CA TYR A 167 -73.73 25.42 49.09
C TYR A 167 -74.90 26.10 49.80
N ASN A 168 -76.06 26.19 49.15
CA ASN A 168 -77.26 26.79 49.72
C ASN A 168 -78.51 25.93 49.48
N LEU A 169 -79.34 25.86 50.50
CA LEU A 169 -80.61 25.14 50.51
C LEU A 169 -81.73 26.13 50.85
N TYR A 170 -82.78 26.18 50.02
CA TYR A 170 -83.92 27.02 50.29
C TYR A 170 -84.95 26.30 51.19
N LEU A 171 -85.31 26.95 52.29
CA LEU A 171 -86.25 26.48 53.29
C LEU A 171 -87.55 27.29 53.15
N PRO A 172 -88.51 26.85 52.31
CA PRO A 172 -89.69 27.64 51.96
C PRO A 172 -90.58 28.00 53.15
N LYS A 173 -90.72 27.13 54.16
CA LYS A 173 -91.54 27.45 55.35
C LYS A 173 -91.00 28.66 56.12
N TRP A 174 -89.70 28.89 56.04
CA TRP A 174 -89.01 29.96 56.75
C TRP A 174 -88.65 31.14 55.85
N ASP A 175 -88.93 31.07 54.54
CA ASP A 175 -88.40 32.01 53.55
C ASP A 175 -86.91 32.28 53.81
N MET A 176 -86.10 31.22 53.81
CA MET A 176 -84.68 31.31 54.17
C MET A 176 -83.84 30.40 53.27
N ALA A 177 -82.93 31.00 52.51
CA ALA A 177 -81.79 30.31 51.91
C ALA A 177 -80.73 30.11 52.99
N LEU A 178 -80.61 28.88 53.49
CA LEU A 178 -79.57 28.47 54.42
C LEU A 178 -78.33 28.07 53.63
N GLY A 179 -77.18 28.67 53.92
CA GLY A 179 -75.94 28.38 53.22
C GLY A 179 -74.73 28.27 54.10
N THR A 180 -73.68 27.69 53.53
CA THR A 180 -72.32 27.71 54.04
C THR A 180 -71.32 27.78 52.90
N ALA A 181 -70.08 28.17 53.19
CA ALA A 181 -69.01 28.28 52.22
C ALA A 181 -67.67 27.81 52.79
N VAL A 182 -66.81 27.32 51.90
CA VAL A 182 -65.39 27.02 52.16
C VAL A 182 -64.49 27.87 51.27
N ASN A 183 -63.30 28.20 51.77
CA ASN A 183 -62.28 28.89 50.98
C ASN A 183 -61.54 27.88 50.10
N LEU A 184 -61.30 28.23 48.84
CA LEU A 184 -60.55 27.42 47.88
C LEU A 184 -59.08 27.86 47.75
N ASP A 185 -58.65 28.86 48.53
CA ASP A 185 -57.26 29.36 48.55
C ASP A 185 -56.24 28.27 48.92
N ASN A 186 -56.57 27.42 49.89
CA ASN A 186 -55.73 26.28 50.24
C ASN A 186 -55.60 25.25 49.11
N ILE A 187 -56.63 25.10 48.26
CA ILE A 187 -56.57 24.24 47.07
C ILE A 187 -55.63 24.87 46.04
N GLU A 188 -55.78 26.17 45.78
CA GLU A 188 -54.91 26.87 44.84
C GLU A 188 -53.44 26.87 45.29
N LEU A 189 -53.16 27.04 46.58
CA LEU A 189 -51.81 26.90 47.14
C LEU A 189 -51.26 25.48 46.94
N ARG A 190 -52.05 24.43 47.18
CA ARG A 190 -51.65 23.05 46.92
C ARG A 190 -51.37 22.78 45.44
N ILE A 191 -52.20 23.34 44.54
CA ILE A 191 -52.00 23.23 43.10
C ILE A 191 -50.73 23.97 42.66
N GLN A 192 -50.42 25.13 43.24
CA GLN A 192 -49.18 25.84 42.99
C GLN A 192 -47.95 25.05 43.46
N GLN A 193 -48.01 24.45 44.65
CA GLN A 193 -46.95 23.57 45.17
C GLN A 193 -46.75 22.34 44.27
N LEU A 194 -47.84 21.70 43.87
CA LEU A 194 -47.82 20.56 42.95
C LEU A 194 -47.17 20.94 41.61
N ARG A 195 -47.54 22.09 41.03
CA ARG A 195 -46.93 22.59 39.79
C ARG A 195 -45.42 22.80 39.95
N ALA A 196 -44.99 23.42 41.04
CA ALA A 196 -43.57 23.65 41.30
C ALA A 196 -42.78 22.34 41.44
N ASP A 197 -43.33 21.36 42.16
CA ASP A 197 -42.73 20.03 42.30
C ASP A 197 -42.63 19.30 40.96
N ILE A 198 -43.68 19.37 40.13
CA ILE A 198 -43.68 18.79 38.79
C ILE A 198 -42.65 19.49 37.90
N ASP A 199 -42.61 20.82 37.87
CA ASP A 199 -41.66 21.59 37.07
C ASP A 199 -40.20 21.24 37.44
N GLN A 200 -39.92 21.09 38.75
CA GLN A 200 -38.60 20.66 39.22
C GLN A 200 -38.25 19.25 38.75
N ARG A 201 -39.21 18.31 38.79
CA ARG A 201 -39.03 16.94 38.28
C ARG A 201 -38.78 16.93 36.77
N ILE A 202 -39.56 17.69 36.00
CA ILE A 202 -39.38 17.84 34.55
C ILE A 202 -37.97 18.37 34.26
N ALA A 203 -37.57 19.45 34.93
CA ALA A 203 -36.23 20.02 34.77
C ALA A 203 -35.15 18.98 35.08
N SER A 204 -35.26 18.26 36.20
CA SER A 204 -34.30 17.21 36.59
C SER A 204 -34.20 16.09 35.55
N ILE A 205 -35.32 15.64 34.99
CA ILE A 205 -35.36 14.61 33.94
C ILE A 205 -34.69 15.14 32.66
N LEU A 206 -35.04 16.35 32.20
CA LEU A 206 -34.44 16.95 31.02
C LEU A 206 -32.93 17.17 31.20
N THR A 207 -32.47 17.64 32.36
CA THR A 207 -31.04 17.78 32.66
C THR A 207 -30.33 16.44 32.67
N SER A 208 -30.98 15.37 33.13
CA SER A 208 -30.40 14.02 33.14
C SER A 208 -30.27 13.47 31.72
N ILE A 209 -31.25 13.69 30.83
CA ILE A 209 -31.19 13.33 29.41
C ILE A 209 -30.00 14.04 28.73
N LEU A 210 -29.86 15.35 28.96
CA LEU A 210 -28.76 16.13 28.40
C LEU A 210 -27.39 15.71 28.95
N ALA A 211 -27.31 15.40 30.25
CA ALA A 211 -26.08 14.91 30.87
C ALA A 211 -25.66 13.54 30.31
N ILE A 212 -26.60 12.60 30.16
CA ILE A 212 -26.34 11.29 29.55
C ILE A 212 -25.91 11.46 28.09
N ALA A 213 -26.57 12.33 27.33
CA ALA A 213 -26.18 12.63 25.95
C ALA A 213 -24.77 13.23 25.88
N ALA A 214 -24.40 14.14 26.79
CA ALA A 214 -23.06 14.72 26.86
C ALA A 214 -21.99 13.66 27.17
N VAL A 215 -22.25 12.77 28.13
CA VAL A 215 -21.35 11.64 28.45
C VAL A 215 -21.19 10.72 27.23
N LEU A 216 -22.29 10.36 26.56
CA LEU A 216 -22.27 9.55 25.34
C LEU A 216 -21.43 10.22 24.22
N LEU A 217 -21.57 11.53 24.05
CA LEU A 217 -20.79 12.29 23.07
C LEU A 217 -19.29 12.27 23.39
N VAL A 218 -18.91 12.40 24.66
CA VAL A 218 -17.51 12.29 25.08
C VAL A 218 -16.99 10.89 24.82
N CYS A 219 -17.73 9.85 25.22
CA CYS A 219 -17.36 8.45 24.99
C CYS A 219 -17.20 8.13 23.50
N LEU A 220 -18.14 8.55 22.66
CA LEU A 220 -18.07 8.35 21.21
C LEU A 220 -16.98 9.21 20.55
N GLY A 221 -16.71 10.41 21.08
CA GLY A 221 -15.59 11.23 20.66
C GLY A 221 -14.25 10.55 20.93
N ILE A 222 -14.05 10.01 22.14
CA ILE A 222 -12.87 9.22 22.52
C ILE A 222 -12.77 7.97 21.63
N ALA A 223 -13.85 7.20 21.49
CA ALA A 223 -13.86 6.01 20.65
C ALA A 223 -13.55 6.34 19.18
N GLY A 224 -14.09 7.43 18.64
CA GLY A 224 -13.80 7.90 17.29
C GLY A 224 -12.34 8.34 17.10
N LEU A 225 -11.74 8.98 18.12
CA LEU A 225 -10.31 9.30 18.12
C LEU A 225 -9.44 8.05 18.19
N MET A 226 -9.79 7.08 19.03
CA MET A 226 -9.09 5.79 19.11
C MET A 226 -9.15 5.06 17.76
N LEU A 227 -10.35 4.90 17.19
CA LEU A 227 -10.58 4.28 15.88
C LEU A 227 -9.79 4.98 14.77
N SER A 228 -9.73 6.31 14.80
CA SER A 228 -8.92 7.07 13.84
C SER A 228 -7.43 6.79 13.97
N ASN A 229 -6.92 6.58 15.18
CA ASN A 229 -5.50 6.33 15.39
C ASN A 229 -5.11 4.87 15.16
N THR A 230 -6.00 3.93 15.47
CA THR A 230 -5.73 2.49 15.29
C THR A 230 -6.00 2.03 13.87
N LEU A 231 -7.06 2.50 13.21
CA LEU A 231 -7.41 2.02 11.87
C LEU A 231 -6.95 2.94 10.74
N LEU A 232 -7.25 4.24 10.82
CA LEU A 232 -7.01 5.14 9.69
C LEU A 232 -5.53 5.50 9.54
N ARG A 233 -4.79 5.66 10.63
CA ARG A 233 -3.37 6.07 10.58
C ARG A 233 -2.48 5.03 9.89
N PRO A 234 -2.55 3.72 10.18
CA PRO A 234 -1.76 2.71 9.45
C PRO A 234 -2.10 2.66 7.97
N LEU A 235 -3.38 2.78 7.60
CA LEU A 235 -3.81 2.82 6.20
C LEU A 235 -3.26 4.05 5.46
N GLN A 236 -3.22 5.21 6.13
CA GLN A 236 -2.63 6.42 5.57
C GLN A 236 -1.12 6.23 5.34
N LEU A 237 -0.40 5.65 6.31
CA LEU A 237 1.04 5.34 6.19
C LEU A 237 1.32 4.32 5.08
N MET A 238 0.46 3.31 4.92
CA MET A 238 0.53 2.35 3.80
C MET A 238 0.42 3.05 2.46
N LYS A 239 -0.60 3.89 2.32
CA LYS A 239 -0.85 4.65 1.10
C LYS A 239 0.32 5.58 0.80
N ASP A 240 0.83 6.31 1.79
CA ASP A 240 1.93 7.25 1.60
C ASP A 240 3.24 6.50 1.25
N ASN A 241 3.52 5.35 1.86
CA ASN A 241 4.68 4.51 1.47
C ASN A 241 4.52 3.91 0.07
N LEU A 242 3.30 3.53 -0.34
CA LEU A 242 3.05 3.04 -1.70
C LEU A 242 3.25 4.15 -2.74
N ASP A 243 2.76 5.36 -2.47
CA ASP A 243 2.96 6.52 -3.32
C ASP A 243 4.47 6.85 -3.45
N ASP A 244 5.22 6.77 -2.36
CA ASP A 244 6.68 6.98 -2.32
C ASP A 244 7.43 5.94 -3.17
N ILE A 245 7.08 4.65 -3.03
CA ILE A 245 7.64 3.57 -3.86
C ILE A 245 7.28 3.75 -5.34
N ALA A 246 6.03 4.15 -5.64
CA ALA A 246 5.57 4.36 -7.01
C ALA A 246 6.24 5.57 -7.69
N ALA A 247 6.66 6.57 -6.92
CA ALA A 247 7.39 7.74 -7.43
C ALA A 247 8.86 7.45 -7.79
N GLY A 248 9.41 6.28 -7.41
CA GLY A 248 10.73 5.80 -7.83
C GLY A 248 11.91 6.16 -6.91
N GLU A 249 11.75 7.11 -6.00
CA GLU A 249 12.73 7.44 -4.94
C GLU A 249 12.42 6.74 -3.60
N GLY A 250 11.44 5.83 -3.60
CA GLY A 250 10.86 5.32 -2.38
C GLY A 250 11.83 4.55 -1.49
N ASP A 251 11.80 4.87 -0.20
CA ASP A 251 12.61 4.22 0.82
C ASP A 251 12.06 2.81 1.15
N LEU A 252 12.60 1.81 0.46
CA LEU A 252 12.28 0.38 0.68
C LEU A 252 12.77 -0.18 2.03
N THR A 253 13.39 0.62 2.91
CA THR A 253 13.79 0.18 4.25
C THR A 253 12.69 0.35 5.28
N ARG A 254 11.67 1.18 5.00
CA ARG A 254 10.55 1.40 5.90
C ARG A 254 9.69 0.15 6.04
N ARG A 255 9.25 -0.10 7.27
CA ARG A 255 8.35 -1.20 7.62
C ARG A 255 7.19 -0.67 8.44
N LEU A 256 6.04 -1.27 8.26
CA LEU A 256 4.83 -0.96 9.03
C LEU A 256 4.75 -1.86 10.27
N PRO A 257 4.17 -1.37 11.37
CA PRO A 257 3.98 -2.18 12.57
C PRO A 257 3.02 -3.33 12.25
N ALA A 258 3.51 -4.56 12.35
CA ALA A 258 2.69 -5.76 12.24
C ALA A 258 1.98 -6.03 13.57
N GLY A 259 0.82 -6.67 13.49
CA GLY A 259 -0.04 -6.96 14.63
C GLY A 259 -0.92 -8.18 14.35
N PRO A 260 -1.61 -8.70 15.38
CA PRO A 260 -2.46 -9.88 15.25
C PRO A 260 -3.81 -9.58 14.55
N ASP A 261 -4.24 -8.32 14.54
CA ASP A 261 -5.47 -7.88 13.87
C ASP A 261 -5.34 -7.83 12.34
N GLU A 262 -6.45 -7.65 11.64
CA GLU A 262 -6.52 -7.67 10.18
C GLU A 262 -5.61 -6.61 9.55
N LEU A 263 -5.48 -5.43 10.17
CA LEU A 263 -4.58 -4.38 9.71
C LEU A 263 -3.12 -4.72 9.94
N GLY A 264 -2.78 -5.35 11.07
CA GLY A 264 -1.46 -5.85 11.37
C GLY A 264 -1.04 -6.99 10.43
N GLN A 265 -1.96 -7.87 10.06
CA GLN A 265 -1.75 -8.91 9.06
C GLN A 265 -1.55 -8.32 7.65
N LEU A 266 -2.32 -7.27 7.31
CA LEU A 266 -2.14 -6.51 6.08
C LEU A 266 -0.77 -5.81 6.05
N ALA A 267 -0.37 -5.18 7.16
CA ALA A 267 0.95 -4.56 7.34
C ALA A 267 2.07 -5.61 7.19
N GLY A 268 1.90 -6.80 7.75
CA GLY A 268 2.82 -7.93 7.56
C GLY A 268 2.92 -8.37 6.09
N SER A 269 1.79 -8.42 5.39
CA SER A 269 1.76 -8.75 3.96
C SER A 269 2.44 -7.67 3.10
N PHE A 270 2.21 -6.39 3.43
CA PHE A 270 2.91 -5.27 2.81
C PHE A 270 4.42 -5.33 3.06
N ASN A 271 4.85 -5.60 4.28
CA ASN A 271 6.27 -5.73 4.62
C ASN A 271 6.95 -6.85 3.82
N ARG A 272 6.30 -8.02 3.66
CA ARG A 272 6.81 -9.11 2.81
C ARG A 272 6.88 -8.71 1.33
N PHE A 273 5.93 -7.93 0.85
CA PHE A 273 5.97 -7.39 -0.51
C PHE A 273 7.18 -6.46 -0.70
N VAL A 274 7.38 -5.49 0.20
CA VAL A 274 8.53 -4.58 0.17
C VAL A 274 9.86 -5.34 0.29
N GLU A 275 9.94 -6.37 1.13
CA GLU A 275 11.12 -7.23 1.26
C GLU A 275 11.48 -7.94 -0.06
N LYS A 276 10.49 -8.47 -0.78
CA LYS A 276 10.71 -9.07 -2.11
C LYS A 276 11.23 -8.03 -3.11
N ILE A 277 10.67 -6.82 -3.12
CA ILE A 277 11.15 -5.74 -4.00
C ILE A 277 12.59 -5.37 -3.64
N GLN A 278 12.91 -5.19 -2.36
CA GLN A 278 14.27 -4.90 -1.90
C GLN A 278 15.26 -6.01 -2.32
N GLY A 279 14.86 -7.28 -2.24
CA GLY A 279 15.66 -8.42 -2.69
C GLY A 279 15.94 -8.36 -4.20
N LEU A 280 14.93 -8.07 -5.02
CA LEU A 280 15.09 -7.90 -6.46
C LEU A 280 16.03 -6.74 -6.80
N VAL A 281 15.89 -5.59 -6.12
CA VAL A 281 16.78 -4.43 -6.32
C VAL A 281 18.23 -4.80 -5.97
N ARG A 282 18.47 -5.52 -4.86
CA ARG A 282 19.82 -6.00 -4.50
C ARG A 282 20.41 -6.92 -5.56
N GLN A 283 19.63 -7.87 -6.08
CA GLN A 283 20.07 -8.76 -7.15
C GLN A 283 20.42 -8.00 -8.43
N VAL A 284 19.64 -6.97 -8.79
CA VAL A 284 19.94 -6.12 -9.95
C VAL A 284 21.24 -5.35 -9.77
N VAL A 285 21.48 -4.80 -8.57
CA VAL A 285 22.75 -4.11 -8.25
C VAL A 285 23.93 -5.07 -8.33
N GLU A 286 23.81 -6.27 -7.76
CA GLU A 286 24.85 -7.30 -7.82
C GLU A 286 25.15 -7.74 -9.26
N LEU A 287 24.11 -8.06 -10.04
CA LEU A 287 24.23 -8.41 -11.46
C LEU A 287 24.86 -7.29 -12.28
N SER A 288 24.52 -6.03 -12.00
CA SER A 288 25.14 -4.87 -12.66
C SER A 288 26.63 -4.75 -12.32
N GLY A 289 27.02 -5.04 -11.08
CA GLY A 289 28.42 -5.11 -10.66
C GLY A 289 29.19 -6.24 -11.37
N GLN A 290 28.61 -7.44 -11.42
CA GLN A 290 29.19 -8.57 -12.15
C GLN A 290 29.33 -8.27 -13.64
N LEU A 291 28.31 -7.66 -14.26
CA LEU A 291 28.35 -7.24 -15.65
C LEU A 291 29.47 -6.24 -15.91
N SER A 292 29.66 -5.26 -15.02
CA SER A 292 30.76 -4.28 -15.10
C SER A 292 32.14 -4.97 -15.10
N ILE A 293 32.35 -5.96 -14.23
CA ILE A 293 33.59 -6.75 -14.19
C ILE A 293 33.78 -7.53 -15.50
N GLN A 294 32.72 -8.16 -16.02
CA GLN A 294 32.80 -8.90 -17.29
C GLN A 294 33.12 -7.98 -18.48
N VAL A 295 32.54 -6.78 -18.52
CA VAL A 295 32.86 -5.77 -19.54
C VAL A 295 34.34 -5.39 -19.50
N GLN A 296 34.91 -5.18 -18.30
CA GLN A 296 36.35 -4.92 -18.16
C GLN A 296 37.22 -6.11 -18.60
N ALA A 297 36.79 -7.34 -18.33
CA ALA A 297 37.50 -8.54 -18.78
C ALA A 297 37.50 -8.67 -20.31
N VAL A 298 36.36 -8.39 -20.96
CA VAL A 298 36.24 -8.34 -22.43
C VAL A 298 37.13 -7.26 -23.02
N GLU A 299 37.16 -6.06 -22.43
CA GLU A 299 38.04 -4.99 -22.87
C GLU A 299 39.53 -5.40 -22.82
N SER A 300 39.96 -5.99 -21.69
CA SER A 300 41.31 -6.52 -21.52
C SER A 300 41.65 -7.62 -22.53
N GLN A 301 40.71 -8.54 -22.80
CA GLN A 301 40.89 -9.59 -23.79
C GLN A 301 40.98 -9.02 -25.21
N SER A 302 40.16 -8.02 -25.54
CA SER A 302 40.18 -7.36 -26.84
C SER A 302 41.52 -6.68 -27.11
N ARG A 303 42.10 -5.98 -26.12
CA ARG A 303 43.45 -5.40 -26.23
C ARG A 303 44.54 -6.47 -26.42
N ARG A 304 44.45 -7.60 -25.70
CA ARG A 304 45.39 -8.72 -25.88
C ARG A 304 45.30 -9.33 -27.28
N SER A 305 44.08 -9.48 -27.80
CA SER A 305 43.86 -9.95 -29.17
C SER A 305 44.41 -8.97 -30.21
N GLU A 306 44.28 -7.67 -30.00
CA GLU A 306 44.88 -6.64 -30.87
C GLU A 306 46.41 -6.77 -30.92
N THR A 307 47.08 -6.89 -29.77
CA THR A 307 48.53 -7.11 -29.72
C THR A 307 48.94 -8.42 -30.41
N ALA A 308 48.21 -9.51 -30.18
CA ALA A 308 48.49 -10.80 -30.81
C ALA A 308 48.31 -10.75 -32.34
N MET A 309 47.31 -10.03 -32.83
CA MET A 309 47.11 -9.81 -34.26
C MET A 309 48.23 -9.01 -34.89
N GLU A 310 48.73 -7.98 -34.19
CA GLU A 310 49.88 -7.21 -34.69
C GLU A 310 51.16 -8.07 -34.75
N GLN A 311 51.38 -8.93 -33.76
CA GLN A 311 52.50 -9.88 -33.79
C GLN A 311 52.35 -10.91 -34.91
N GLN A 312 51.16 -11.49 -35.07
CA GLN A 312 50.89 -12.42 -36.17
C GLN A 312 51.08 -11.76 -37.54
N ARG A 313 50.72 -10.47 -37.68
CA ARG A 313 50.98 -9.68 -38.90
C ARG A 313 52.48 -9.58 -39.17
N HIS A 314 53.30 -9.31 -38.16
CA HIS A 314 54.75 -9.27 -38.28
C HIS A 314 55.34 -10.64 -38.69
N GLU A 315 54.91 -11.72 -38.05
CA GLU A 315 55.36 -13.08 -38.39
C GLU A 315 54.96 -13.45 -39.83
N THR A 316 53.75 -13.09 -40.26
CA THR A 316 53.28 -13.31 -41.64
C THR A 316 54.16 -12.58 -42.66
N VAL A 317 54.57 -11.34 -42.37
CA VAL A 317 55.49 -10.58 -43.22
C VAL A 317 56.87 -11.24 -43.29
N GLN A 318 57.37 -11.78 -42.18
CA GLN A 318 58.64 -12.53 -42.15
C GLN A 318 58.56 -13.82 -42.97
N VAL A 319 57.47 -14.58 -42.84
CA VAL A 319 57.24 -15.79 -43.65
C VAL A 319 57.17 -15.44 -45.13
N ALA A 320 56.47 -14.37 -45.51
CA ALA A 320 56.42 -13.91 -46.90
C ALA A 320 57.82 -13.54 -47.43
N THR A 321 58.64 -12.91 -46.58
CA THR A 321 60.05 -12.59 -46.91
C THR A 321 60.87 -13.86 -47.11
N ALA A 322 60.77 -14.82 -46.20
CA ALA A 322 61.47 -16.11 -46.30
C ALA A 322 61.03 -16.92 -47.53
N ILE A 323 59.74 -16.88 -47.91
CA ILE A 323 59.25 -17.50 -49.15
C ILE A 323 59.91 -16.84 -50.37
N ASN A 324 60.06 -15.51 -50.37
CA ASN A 324 60.71 -14.80 -51.47
C ASN A 324 62.19 -15.18 -51.59
N GLU A 325 62.92 -15.25 -50.47
CA GLU A 325 64.32 -15.71 -50.44
C GLU A 325 64.45 -17.18 -50.88
N MET A 326 63.55 -18.05 -50.40
CA MET A 326 63.53 -19.45 -50.78
C MET A 326 63.22 -19.64 -52.27
N SER A 327 62.35 -18.79 -52.84
CA SER A 327 62.07 -18.79 -54.28
C SER A 327 63.31 -18.41 -55.09
N ALA A 328 64.06 -17.40 -54.64
CA ALA A 328 65.33 -17.01 -55.25
C ALA A 328 66.38 -18.15 -55.16
N ALA A 329 66.53 -18.77 -53.98
CA ALA A 329 67.43 -19.91 -53.80
C ALA A 329 67.04 -21.11 -54.69
N ALA A 330 65.73 -21.40 -54.82
CA ALA A 330 65.25 -22.46 -55.70
C ALA A 330 65.56 -22.17 -57.18
N GLN A 331 65.45 -20.91 -57.62
CA GLN A 331 65.86 -20.49 -58.96
C GLN A 331 67.37 -20.65 -59.17
N GLU A 332 68.20 -20.31 -58.18
CA GLU A 332 69.65 -20.48 -58.24
C GLU A 332 70.07 -21.96 -58.28
N VAL A 333 69.41 -22.82 -57.51
CA VAL A 333 69.60 -24.28 -57.56
C VAL A 333 69.18 -24.84 -58.93
N ALA A 334 68.04 -24.41 -59.47
CA ALA A 334 67.60 -24.82 -60.81
C ALA A 334 68.62 -24.41 -61.89
N HIS A 335 69.14 -23.19 -61.81
CA HIS A 335 70.19 -22.71 -62.72
C HIS A 335 71.49 -23.51 -62.58
N SER A 336 71.91 -23.82 -61.34
CA SER A 336 73.09 -24.65 -61.06
C SER A 336 72.92 -26.08 -61.58
N ALA A 337 71.75 -26.68 -61.41
CA ALA A 337 71.42 -28.00 -61.94
C ALA A 337 71.46 -28.01 -63.47
N GLN A 338 70.93 -26.97 -64.13
CA GLN A 338 71.01 -26.83 -65.58
C GLN A 338 72.45 -26.71 -66.07
N ASN A 339 73.27 -25.91 -65.40
CA ASN A 339 74.70 -25.79 -65.72
C ASN A 339 75.45 -27.11 -65.55
N ALA A 340 75.17 -27.85 -64.47
CA ALA A 340 75.74 -29.18 -64.23
C ALA A 340 75.33 -30.18 -65.32
N ALA A 341 74.05 -30.17 -65.73
CA ALA A 341 73.57 -31.00 -66.83
C ALA A 341 74.27 -30.68 -68.16
N ASN A 342 74.43 -29.39 -68.48
CA ASN A 342 75.17 -28.95 -69.67
C ASN A 342 76.65 -29.39 -69.62
N ALA A 343 77.31 -29.24 -68.47
CA ALA A 343 78.70 -29.67 -68.28
C ALA A 343 78.86 -31.19 -68.39
N ALA A 344 77.93 -31.96 -67.83
CA ALA A 344 77.91 -33.42 -67.96
C ALA A 344 77.73 -33.85 -69.43
N GLN A 345 76.82 -33.21 -70.17
CA GLN A 345 76.63 -33.47 -71.61
C GLN A 345 77.89 -33.13 -72.42
N GLN A 346 78.57 -32.03 -72.10
CA GLN A 346 79.83 -31.66 -72.74
C GLN A 346 80.94 -32.68 -72.44
N THR A 347 81.01 -33.17 -71.20
CA THR A 347 81.98 -34.19 -70.77
C THR A 347 81.73 -35.52 -71.47
N ASP A 348 80.47 -35.94 -71.61
CA ASP A 348 80.09 -37.13 -72.38
C ASP A 348 80.54 -37.01 -73.84
N SER A 349 80.29 -35.86 -74.48
CA SER A 349 80.73 -35.60 -75.86
C SER A 349 82.26 -35.68 -76.01
N GLN A 350 83.01 -35.09 -75.08
CA GLN A 350 84.47 -35.18 -75.05
C GLN A 350 84.96 -36.62 -74.81
N GLY A 351 84.28 -37.37 -73.94
CA GLY A 351 84.56 -38.79 -73.69
C GLY A 351 84.37 -39.64 -74.95
N GLN A 352 83.30 -39.38 -75.72
CA GLN A 352 83.07 -40.06 -77.00
C GLN A 352 84.17 -39.74 -78.03
N GLN A 353 84.62 -38.48 -78.11
CA GLN A 353 85.74 -38.10 -78.99
C GLN A 353 87.05 -38.76 -78.56
N ALA A 354 87.35 -38.77 -77.26
CA ALA A 354 88.54 -39.44 -76.73
C ALA A 354 88.52 -40.94 -77.05
N LYS A 355 87.35 -41.59 -76.94
CA LYS A 355 87.17 -42.99 -77.33
C LYS A 355 87.50 -43.21 -78.82
N GLN A 356 87.01 -42.34 -79.71
CA GLN A 356 87.33 -42.44 -81.15
C GLN A 356 88.83 -42.32 -81.42
N VAL A 357 89.53 -41.44 -80.70
CA VAL A 357 90.99 -41.28 -80.83
C VAL A 357 91.71 -42.55 -80.37
N VAL A 358 91.31 -43.12 -79.21
CA VAL A 358 91.88 -44.37 -78.69
C VAL A 358 91.63 -45.54 -79.64
N ASP A 359 90.41 -45.68 -80.16
CA ASP A 359 90.07 -46.72 -81.15
C ASP A 359 90.96 -46.58 -82.41
N GLY A 360 91.17 -45.34 -82.87
CA GLY A 360 92.10 -45.04 -83.98
C GLY A 360 93.56 -45.36 -83.67
N SER A 361 94.02 -45.09 -82.44
CA SER A 361 95.37 -45.47 -81.98
C SER A 361 95.55 -46.99 -81.94
N ILE A 362 94.56 -47.75 -81.48
CA ILE A 362 94.57 -49.22 -81.49
C ILE A 362 94.72 -49.74 -82.92
N GLN A 363 93.97 -49.20 -83.88
CA GLN A 363 94.11 -49.57 -85.29
C GLN A 363 95.51 -49.30 -85.84
N ARG A 364 96.11 -48.15 -85.50
CA ARG A 364 97.48 -47.82 -85.91
C ARG A 364 98.52 -48.75 -85.29
N ILE A 365 98.34 -49.16 -84.04
CA ILE A 365 99.20 -50.15 -83.39
C ILE A 365 99.12 -51.50 -84.11
N HIS A 366 97.91 -51.95 -84.48
CA HIS A 366 97.76 -53.18 -85.26
C HIS A 366 98.48 -53.11 -86.62
N ALA A 367 98.34 -52.00 -87.34
CA ALA A 367 99.05 -51.78 -88.60
C ALA A 367 100.59 -51.78 -88.38
N LEU A 368 101.07 -51.15 -87.32
CA LEU A 368 102.50 -51.14 -86.99
C LEU A 368 103.04 -52.55 -86.68
N VAL A 369 102.28 -53.37 -85.96
CA VAL A 369 102.66 -54.78 -85.69
C VAL A 369 102.77 -55.56 -87.00
N GLU A 370 101.92 -55.28 -87.98
CA GLU A 370 101.96 -55.89 -89.30
C GLU A 370 103.18 -55.44 -90.12
N ASP A 371 103.49 -54.14 -90.12
CA ASP A 371 104.71 -53.57 -90.74
C ASP A 371 106.00 -54.14 -90.12
N ILE A 372 106.03 -54.35 -88.79
CA ILE A 372 107.15 -54.97 -88.09
C ILE A 372 107.35 -56.42 -88.55
N ARG A 373 106.27 -57.21 -88.70
CA ARG A 373 106.36 -58.58 -89.27
C ARG A 373 106.86 -58.57 -90.71
N GLY A 374 106.46 -57.59 -91.51
CA GLY A 374 106.99 -57.40 -92.86
C GLY A 374 108.50 -57.12 -92.87
N SER A 375 108.96 -56.30 -91.91
CA SER A 375 110.39 -55.98 -91.74
C SER A 375 111.21 -57.19 -91.29
N GLU A 376 110.68 -58.02 -90.38
CA GLU A 376 111.31 -59.29 -89.95
C GLU A 376 111.56 -60.23 -91.15
N THR A 377 110.57 -60.37 -92.02
CA THR A 377 110.67 -61.18 -93.26
C THR A 377 111.77 -60.67 -94.19
N SER A 378 111.93 -59.34 -94.29
CA SER A 378 112.96 -58.70 -95.12
C SER A 378 114.37 -58.88 -94.53
N LEU A 379 114.51 -58.82 -93.21
CA LEU A 379 115.78 -59.09 -92.51
C LEU A 379 116.23 -60.54 -92.69
N ASP A 380 115.30 -61.49 -92.65
CA ASP A 380 115.60 -62.92 -92.87
C ASP A 380 116.11 -63.17 -94.30
N SER A 381 115.52 -62.47 -95.28
CA SER A 381 116.00 -62.49 -96.67
C SER A 381 117.41 -61.90 -96.81
N LEU A 382 117.67 -60.75 -96.16
CA LEU A 382 118.99 -60.11 -96.16
C LEU A 382 120.06 -61.01 -95.53
N GLN A 383 119.74 -61.72 -94.45
CA GLN A 383 120.66 -62.66 -93.82
C GLN A 383 121.09 -63.79 -94.77
N GLN A 384 120.16 -64.28 -95.60
CA GLN A 384 120.43 -65.30 -96.60
C GLN A 384 121.31 -64.78 -97.75
N ASP A 385 121.10 -63.54 -98.18
CA ASP A 385 121.97 -62.85 -99.16
C ASP A 385 123.39 -62.67 -98.63
N VAL A 386 123.56 -62.26 -97.36
CA VAL A 386 124.87 -62.12 -96.71
C VAL A 386 125.61 -63.46 -96.65
N GLN A 387 124.91 -64.56 -96.35
CA GLN A 387 125.50 -65.90 -96.36
C GLN A 387 125.99 -66.33 -97.75
N SER A 388 125.25 -65.98 -98.81
CA SER A 388 125.72 -66.18 -100.19
C SER A 388 127.00 -65.40 -100.47
N ILE A 389 127.10 -64.15 -100.02
CA ILE A 389 128.32 -63.32 -100.19
C ILE A 389 129.53 -63.95 -99.48
N VAL A 390 129.36 -64.45 -98.26
CA VAL A 390 130.43 -65.16 -97.52
C VAL A 390 130.89 -66.40 -98.28
N GLY A 391 129.95 -67.14 -98.90
CA GLY A 391 130.27 -68.25 -99.78
C GLY A 391 131.16 -67.85 -100.96
N VAL A 392 130.82 -66.75 -101.63
CA VAL A 392 131.61 -66.20 -102.75
C VAL A 392 133.02 -65.76 -102.29
N LEU A 393 133.13 -65.09 -101.14
CA LEU A 393 134.42 -64.66 -100.59
C LEU A 393 135.36 -65.84 -100.27
N GLY A 394 134.80 -66.98 -99.84
CA GLY A 394 135.57 -68.21 -99.62
C GLY A 394 136.24 -68.74 -100.90
N VAL A 395 135.53 -68.65 -102.04
CA VAL A 395 136.08 -69.03 -103.35
C VAL A 395 137.18 -68.07 -103.79
N ILE A 396 137.00 -66.76 -103.58
CA ILE A 396 138.00 -65.75 -103.92
C ILE A 396 139.30 -65.96 -103.14
N ARG A 397 139.21 -66.26 -101.83
CA ARG A 397 140.39 -66.53 -100.98
C ARG A 397 141.18 -67.75 -101.44
N SER A 398 140.47 -68.83 -101.83
CA SER A 398 141.07 -70.04 -102.40
C SER A 398 141.85 -69.76 -103.69
N ILE A 399 141.30 -68.93 -104.59
CA ILE A 399 141.98 -68.53 -105.84
C ILE A 399 143.22 -67.66 -105.55
N ALA A 400 143.12 -66.73 -104.58
CA ALA A 400 144.23 -65.87 -104.21
C ALA A 400 145.41 -66.65 -103.61
N GLU A 401 145.15 -67.66 -102.77
CA GLU A 401 146.17 -68.54 -102.20
C GLU A 401 146.87 -69.40 -103.27
N GLN A 402 146.12 -69.96 -104.22
CA GLN A 402 146.70 -70.67 -105.37
C GLN A 402 147.59 -69.76 -106.22
N THR A 403 147.15 -68.51 -106.44
CA THR A 403 147.90 -67.55 -107.26
C THR A 403 149.20 -67.12 -106.55
N ASN A 404 149.15 -66.91 -105.23
CA ASN A 404 150.31 -66.56 -104.42
C ASN A 404 151.37 -67.68 -104.39
N LEU A 405 150.93 -68.94 -104.33
CA LEU A 405 151.82 -70.10 -104.38
C LEU A 405 152.50 -70.28 -105.74
N LEU A 406 151.79 -70.02 -106.84
CA LEU A 406 152.35 -70.03 -108.19
C LEU A 406 153.40 -68.93 -108.37
N ALA A 407 153.13 -67.72 -107.86
CA ALA A 407 154.05 -66.59 -107.93
C ALA A 407 155.33 -66.84 -107.11
N LEU A 408 155.20 -67.42 -105.91
CA LEU A 408 156.35 -67.69 -105.04
C LEU A 408 157.30 -68.74 -105.64
N ASN A 409 156.76 -69.81 -106.23
CA ASN A 409 157.59 -70.82 -106.89
C ASN A 409 158.31 -70.27 -108.13
N ALA A 410 157.68 -69.35 -108.87
CA ALA A 410 158.34 -68.69 -110.00
C ALA A 410 159.49 -67.77 -109.55
N ALA A 411 159.29 -67.00 -108.49
CA ALA A 411 160.30 -66.10 -107.93
C ALA A 411 161.54 -66.84 -107.37
N ILE A 412 161.33 -68.02 -106.77
CA ILE A 412 162.42 -68.86 -106.26
C ILE A 412 163.32 -69.36 -107.40
N GLU A 413 162.73 -69.82 -108.50
CA GLU A 413 163.52 -70.42 -109.60
C GLU A 413 164.25 -69.35 -110.41
N ALA A 414 163.70 -68.14 -110.50
CA ALA A 414 164.36 -66.99 -111.11
C ALA A 414 165.60 -66.52 -110.31
N ALA A 415 165.54 -66.55 -108.98
CA ALA A 415 166.67 -66.17 -108.12
C ALA A 415 167.86 -67.13 -108.24
N ARG A 416 167.61 -68.39 -108.60
CA ARG A 416 168.65 -69.43 -108.74
C ARG A 416 169.45 -69.31 -110.04
N ALA A 417 168.91 -68.64 -111.07
CA ALA A 417 169.50 -68.54 -112.40
C ALA A 417 170.48 -67.35 -112.60
N GLY A 418 170.74 -66.52 -111.58
CA GLY A 418 171.69 -65.40 -111.67
C GLY A 418 171.30 -64.36 -112.73
N GLU A 419 172.28 -63.69 -113.35
CA GLU A 419 172.08 -62.62 -114.36
C GLU A 419 171.14 -63.03 -115.53
N ALA A 420 170.93 -64.32 -115.80
CA ALA A 420 169.99 -64.81 -116.81
C ALA A 420 168.50 -64.80 -116.35
N GLY A 421 168.22 -64.63 -115.05
CA GLY A 421 166.89 -64.76 -114.45
C GLY A 421 166.14 -63.44 -114.19
N ARG A 422 166.73 -62.27 -114.44
CA ARG A 422 166.14 -60.95 -114.11
C ARG A 422 164.87 -60.58 -114.89
N GLY A 423 164.61 -61.25 -116.01
CA GLY A 423 163.38 -61.07 -116.79
C GLY A 423 162.22 -61.98 -116.35
N PHE A 424 162.46 -62.92 -115.43
CA PHE A 424 161.50 -63.95 -115.00
C PHE A 424 161.08 -63.85 -113.53
N ALA A 425 161.86 -63.16 -112.68
CA ALA A 425 161.46 -62.74 -111.32
C ALA A 425 160.52 -61.53 -111.39
#